data_AF-A0AAF0CB79-F1
#
_entry.id   AF-A0AAF0CB79-F1
#
_cell.length_a   1.000
_cell.length_b   1.000
_cell.length_c   1.000
_cell.angle_alpha   90.00
_cell.angle_beta   90.00
_cell.angle_gamma   90.00
#
_symmetry.space_group_name_H-M   'P 1'
#
loop_
_entity.id
_entity.type
_entity.pdbx_description
1 polymer ?
#
loop_
_entity_poly.entity_id
_entity_poly.type
_entity_poly.pdbx_seq_one_letter_code
_entity_poly.pdbx_strand_id
1 'polypeptide(L)' 'MPQFDMIVIDPERAKDVNIEQHTAGTPLREGGGDETYRCGCCKTKLLVSVAHHDAHGVVIKCGKCGKVNTEPHHH' A
#
# COMPACT_ATOMS: atom_id res chain seq x y z
N MET A 1 3.23 16.69 -3.20
CA MET A 1 2.48 15.51 -2.77
C MET A 1 3.43 14.56 -2.06
N PRO A 2 3.34 14.41 -0.72
CA PRO A 2 4.18 13.48 0.04
C PRO A 2 4.06 12.04 -0.48
N GLN A 3 5.15 11.28 -0.34
CA GLN A 3 5.19 9.86 -0.70
C GLN A 3 5.66 9.06 0.52
N PHE A 4 4.91 8.01 0.85
CA PHE A 4 5.17 7.17 2.00
C PHE A 4 5.50 5.76 1.54
N ASP A 5 6.56 5.19 2.11
CA ASP A 5 6.89 3.79 1.91
C ASP A 5 6.16 2.96 2.96
N MET A 6 5.33 2.03 2.53
CA MET A 6 4.54 1.17 3.41
C MET A 6 5.41 0.20 4.20
N ILE A 7 4.89 -0.31 5.32
CA ILE A 7 5.58 -1.28 6.15
C ILE A 7 5.43 -2.67 5.52
N VAL A 8 6.54 -3.35 5.27
CA VAL A 8 6.51 -4.75 4.80
C VAL A 8 6.27 -5.67 5.99
N ILE A 9 5.25 -6.50 5.89
CA ILE A 9 4.90 -7.49 6.92
C ILE A 9 5.03 -8.90 6.38
N ASP A 10 5.18 -9.85 7.31
CA ASP A 10 5.06 -11.27 7.00
C ASP A 10 3.61 -11.58 6.58
N PRO A 11 3.36 -12.37 5.52
CA PRO A 11 2.02 -12.81 5.15
C PRO A 11 1.25 -13.45 6.30
N GLU A 12 1.95 -14.09 7.24
CA GLU A 12 1.36 -14.64 8.45
C GLU A 12 0.77 -13.59 9.39
N ARG A 13 1.18 -12.32 9.32
CA ARG A 13 0.52 -11.26 10.08
C ARG A 13 -0.77 -10.77 9.41
N ALA A 14 -1.01 -11.20 8.17
CA ALA A 14 -2.15 -10.80 7.36
C ALA A 14 -3.14 -11.95 7.08
N LYS A 15 -3.09 -13.07 7.83
CA LYS A 15 -3.96 -14.25 7.57
C LYS A 15 -5.45 -13.93 7.72
N ASP A 16 -5.78 -13.07 8.67
CA ASP A 16 -7.16 -12.76 9.07
C ASP A 16 -7.63 -11.38 8.60
N VAL A 17 -6.85 -10.71 7.72
CA VAL A 17 -7.20 -9.38 7.17
C VAL A 17 -7.45 -9.49 5.68
N ASN A 18 -8.28 -8.59 5.16
CA ASN A 18 -8.51 -8.51 3.73
C ASN A 18 -7.26 -7.98 3.02
N ILE A 19 -6.64 -8.79 2.16
CA ILE A 19 -5.45 -8.41 1.40
C ILE A 19 -5.84 -8.00 -0.02
N GLU A 20 -5.72 -6.71 -0.31
CA GLU A 20 -5.91 -6.19 -1.67
C GLU A 20 -4.74 -6.62 -2.58
N GLN A 21 -5.07 -7.03 -3.81
CA GLN A 21 -4.10 -7.53 -4.78
C GLN A 21 -3.74 -6.42 -5.78
N HIS A 22 -2.51 -5.91 -5.70
CA HIS A 22 -2.00 -4.94 -6.67
C HIS A 22 -1.47 -5.65 -7.92
N THR A 23 -1.80 -5.15 -9.11
CA THR A 23 -1.24 -5.61 -10.40
C THR A 23 -0.02 -4.77 -10.79
N ALA A 24 1.09 -5.40 -11.19
CA ALA A 24 2.29 -4.66 -11.58
C ALA A 24 2.03 -3.72 -12.77
N GLY A 25 2.48 -2.47 -12.65
CA GLY A 25 2.37 -1.45 -13.71
C GLY A 25 1.20 -0.48 -13.54
N THR A 26 0.23 -0.78 -12.67
CA THR A 26 -0.93 0.09 -12.40
C THR A 26 -1.14 0.21 -10.90
N PRO A 27 -1.33 1.42 -10.35
CA PRO A 27 -1.71 1.57 -8.95
C PRO A 27 -2.98 0.78 -8.64
N LEU A 28 -3.06 0.25 -7.42
CA LEU A 28 -4.25 -0.42 -6.93
C LEU A 28 -5.44 0.55 -6.84
N ARG A 29 -5.16 1.80 -6.45
CA ARG A 29 -6.14 2.88 -6.38
C ARG A 29 -5.50 4.20 -6.78
N GLU A 30 -6.25 4.99 -7.53
CA GLU A 30 -5.97 6.41 -7.76
C GLU A 30 -7.16 7.23 -7.23
N GLY A 31 -6.89 8.29 -6.47
CA GLY A 31 -7.90 9.16 -5.86
C GLY A 31 -7.71 10.64 -6.20
N GLY A 32 -8.36 11.51 -5.42
CA GLY A 32 -8.21 12.97 -5.49
C GLY A 32 -7.57 13.62 -4.26
N GLY A 33 -6.99 12.84 -3.36
CA GLY A 33 -6.24 13.32 -2.20
C GLY A 33 -4.78 13.67 -2.51
N ASP A 34 -4.01 13.88 -1.45
CA ASP A 34 -2.66 14.44 -1.51
C ASP A 34 -1.56 13.49 -1.02
N GLU A 35 -1.84 12.19 -0.94
CA GLU A 35 -0.84 11.20 -0.50
C GLU A 35 -0.61 10.10 -1.54
N THR A 36 0.61 9.58 -1.57
CA THR A 36 0.98 8.45 -2.42
C THR A 36 1.73 7.41 -1.60
N TYR A 37 1.24 6.19 -1.61
CA TYR A 37 1.81 5.08 -0.86
C TYR A 37 2.52 4.12 -1.80
N ARG A 38 3.75 3.76 -1.46
CA ARG A 38 4.61 2.88 -2.25
C ARG A 38 4.91 1.61 -1.47
N CYS A 39 5.17 0.53 -2.20
CA CYS A 39 5.67 -0.70 -1.63
C CYS A 39 6.95 -0.43 -0.83
N GLY A 40 6.99 -0.85 0.43
CA GLY A 40 8.15 -0.66 1.32
C GLY A 40 9.43 -1.28 0.79
N CYS A 41 9.31 -2.35 -0.01
CA CYS A 41 10.42 -3.08 -0.59
C CYS A 41 10.87 -2.50 -1.95
N CYS A 42 10.04 -2.60 -2.99
CA CYS A 42 10.45 -2.28 -4.37
C CYS A 42 10.07 -0.86 -4.83
N LYS A 43 9.46 -0.06 -3.95
CA LYS A 43 9.05 1.34 -4.18
C LYS A 43 8.05 1.55 -5.33
N THR A 44 7.43 0.48 -5.84
CA THR A 44 6.28 0.61 -6.76
C THR A 44 5.15 1.36 -6.06
N LYS A 45 4.56 2.34 -6.76
CA LYS A 45 3.37 3.05 -6.29
C LYS A 45 2.20 2.07 -6.20
N LEU A 46 1.62 1.96 -5.01
CA LEU A 46 0.47 1.11 -4.72
C LEU A 46 -0.81 1.93 -4.69
N LEU A 47 -0.81 3.08 -4.00
CA LEU A 47 -1.90 4.03 -3.95
C LEU A 47 -1.39 5.39 -4.41
N VAL A 48 -2.13 6.10 -5.26
CA VAL A 48 -1.71 7.38 -5.82
C VAL A 48 -2.79 8.44 -5.61
N SER A 49 -2.39 9.62 -5.14
CA SER A 49 -3.29 10.75 -4.86
C SER A 49 -4.49 10.34 -4.01
N VAL A 50 -4.29 9.55 -2.96
CA VAL A 50 -5.39 9.11 -2.07
C VAL A 50 -5.50 10.04 -0.87
N ALA A 51 -6.69 10.13 -0.28
CA ALA A 51 -6.83 10.78 1.02
C ALA A 51 -6.16 9.92 2.09
N HIS A 52 -5.65 10.53 3.15
CA HIS A 52 -5.02 9.80 4.25
C HIS A 52 -5.91 8.68 4.81
N HIS A 53 -7.20 8.97 4.99
CA HIS A 53 -8.16 7.97 5.49
C HIS A 53 -8.34 6.75 4.57
N ASP A 54 -8.08 6.89 3.27
CA ASP A 54 -8.24 5.80 2.31
C ASP A 54 -7.09 4.79 2.41
N ALA A 55 -5.97 5.20 3.00
CA ALA A 55 -4.83 4.34 3.29
C ALA A 55 -4.95 3.63 4.65
N HIS A 56 -5.82 4.12 5.55
CA HIS A 56 -6.00 3.53 6.87
C HIS A 56 -6.38 2.06 6.84
N GLY A 57 -5.57 1.24 7.52
CA GLY A 57 -5.80 -0.20 7.66
C GLY A 57 -5.63 -1.01 6.37
N VAL A 58 -5.20 -0.41 5.25
CA VAL A 58 -5.03 -1.16 4.00
C VAL A 58 -3.87 -2.15 4.11
N VAL A 59 -4.10 -3.36 3.60
CA VAL A 59 -3.08 -4.39 3.47
C VAL A 59 -3.01 -4.81 2.01
N ILE A 60 -1.86 -4.60 1.38
CA ILE A 60 -1.69 -4.73 -0.07
C ILE A 60 -0.57 -5.72 -0.38
N LYS A 61 -0.89 -6.76 -1.16
CA LYS A 61 0.14 -7.61 -1.78
C LYS A 61 0.62 -6.96 -3.07
N CYS A 62 1.88 -6.57 -3.09
CA CYS A 62 2.48 -5.91 -4.25
C CYS A 62 2.69 -6.91 -5.40
N GLY A 63 1.95 -6.76 -6.50
CA GLY A 63 2.15 -7.60 -7.69
C GLY A 63 3.50 -7.50 -8.40
N LYS A 64 4.36 -6.52 -8.08
CA LYS A 64 5.72 -6.44 -8.65
C LYS A 64 6.73 -7.32 -7.92
N CYS A 65 6.72 -7.31 -6.59
CA CYS A 65 7.73 -8.00 -5.77
C CYS A 65 7.16 -9.04 -4.79
N GLY A 66 5.84 -9.24 -4.79
CA GLY A 66 5.13 -10.23 -3.98
C GLY A 66 5.01 -9.93 -2.49
N LYS A 67 5.64 -8.86 -1.99
CA LYS A 67 5.62 -8.49 -0.56
C LYS A 67 4.26 -7.95 -0.14
N VAL A 68 3.86 -8.28 1.08
CA VAL A 68 2.66 -7.76 1.74
C VAL A 68 3.03 -6.48 2.48
N ASN A 69 2.25 -5.43 2.25
CA ASN A 69 2.48 -4.09 2.77
C ASN A 69 1.27 -3.69 3.61
N THR A 70 1.51 -2.99 4.71
CA THR A 70 0.47 -2.31 5.49
C THR A 70 0.86 -0.84 5.65
N GLU A 71 -0.11 0.04 5.89
CA GLU A 71 0.18 1.45 6.02
C GLU A 71 1.24 1.71 7.11
N PRO A 72 2.09 2.72 6.94
CA PRO A 72 2.83 3.25 8.06
C PRO A 72 1.83 3.90 9.02
N HIS A 73 1.60 3.32 10.20
CA HIS A 73 0.77 3.95 11.23
C HIS A 73 1.37 5.33 11.56
N HIS A 74 0.72 6.40 11.09
CA HIS A 74 1.00 7.75 11.55
C HIS A 74 0.02 8.05 12.69
N HIS A 75 0.55 8.15 13.91
CA HIS A 75 -0.18 8.62 15.08
C HIS A 75 -0.45 10.14 15.00
#